data_AF-A0A6G1CN77-F1
#
_entry.id   AF-A0A6G1CN77-F1
#
_cell.length_a   1.000
_cell.length_b   1.000
_cell.length_c   1.000
_cell.angle_alpha   90.00
_cell.angle_beta   90.00
_cell.angle_gamma   90.00
#
_symmetry.space_group_name_H-M   'P 1'
#
loop_
_entity.id
_entity.type
_entity.pdbx_description
1 polymer ?
#
loop_
_entity_poly.entity_id
_entity_poly.type
_entity_poly.pdbx_seq_one_letter_code
_entity_poly.pdbx_strand_id
1 'polypeptide(L)'
;MSPNGDFSCGFYKVATNAFTFSIWFSRSSEKTVAWTANRDAPVNGKGSKFAFRKDGSLALVDYNGKVVWSTNTTATCASHAELQNSGNLIVMDRNGHGLWRSFDSPTDTLLPLQPMTRDTKLCSCLEGFKMTEPSDWS
;
A
#
# COMPACT_ATOMS: atom_id res chain seq x y z
N MET A 1 -3.84 8.67 9.92
CA MET A 1 -5.22 8.92 9.46
C MET A 1 -5.22 10.23 8.69
N SER A 2 -6.06 10.37 7.66
CA SER A 2 -6.19 11.64 6.91
C SER A 2 -6.82 12.72 7.78
N PRO A 3 -6.59 14.01 7.50
CA PRO A 3 -7.16 15.12 8.27
C PRO A 3 -8.70 15.08 8.43
N ASN A 4 -9.43 14.66 7.39
CA ASN A 4 -10.89 14.54 7.42
C ASN A 4 -11.41 13.20 8.00
N GLY A 5 -10.51 12.28 8.33
CA GLY A 5 -10.84 10.96 8.87
C GLY A 5 -11.35 9.94 7.85
N ASP A 6 -11.52 10.29 6.57
CA ASP A 6 -12.07 9.36 5.56
C ASP A 6 -11.11 8.21 5.22
N PHE A 7 -9.80 8.44 5.33
CA PHE A 7 -8.78 7.44 5.05
C PHE A 7 -7.89 7.17 6.26
N SER A 8 -7.50 5.91 6.40
CA SER A 8 -6.52 5.46 7.39
C SER A 8 -5.43 4.66 6.68
N CYS A 9 -4.24 4.64 7.28
CA CYS A 9 -3.15 3.80 6.81
C CYS A 9 -2.45 3.12 7.98
N GLY A 10 -1.84 1.97 7.73
CA GLY A 10 -1.17 1.19 8.77
C GLY A 10 -1.05 -0.28 8.41
N PHE A 11 -0.69 -1.09 9.40
CA PHE A 11 -0.65 -2.54 9.26
C PHE A 11 -2.08 -3.11 9.20
N TYR A 12 -2.37 -3.80 8.09
CA TYR A 12 -3.64 -4.42 7.80
C TYR A 12 -3.48 -5.94 7.82
N LYS A 13 -4.27 -6.64 8.63
CA LYS A 13 -4.18 -8.09 8.79
C LYS A 13 -4.79 -8.79 7.57
N VAL A 14 -4.03 -9.65 6.91
CA VAL A 14 -4.49 -10.44 5.76
C VAL A 14 -4.61 -11.94 6.07
N ALA A 15 -3.86 -12.44 7.06
CA ALA A 15 -4.02 -13.81 7.57
C ALA A 15 -3.49 -13.92 9.01
N THR A 16 -3.39 -15.16 9.52
CA THR A 16 -2.76 -15.43 10.82
C THR A 16 -1.30 -15.00 10.80
N ASN A 17 -0.97 -13.99 11.60
CA ASN A 17 0.36 -13.37 11.71
C ASN A 17 0.94 -12.82 10.38
N ALA A 18 0.09 -12.54 9.39
CA ALA A 18 0.47 -11.94 8.12
C ALA A 18 -0.24 -10.61 7.93
N PHE A 19 0.55 -9.56 7.65
CA PHE A 19 0.09 -8.18 7.55
C PHE A 19 0.67 -7.50 6.32
N THR A 20 -0.07 -6.59 5.73
CA THR A 20 0.44 -5.64 4.74
C THR A 20 0.43 -4.24 5.31
N PHE A 21 1.17 -3.29 4.73
CA PHE A 21 0.93 -1.87 5.02
C PHE A 21 -0.04 -1.35 3.96
N SER A 22 -1.20 -0.86 4.40
CA SER A 22 -2.30 -0.50 3.49
C SER A 22 -2.88 0.86 3.83
N ILE A 23 -3.60 1.43 2.86
CA ILE A 23 -4.51 2.57 3.00
C ILE A 23 -5.93 2.04 2.81
N TRP A 24 -6.87 2.41 3.67
CA TRP A 24 -8.27 1.96 3.60
C TRP A 24 -9.25 3.09 3.94
N PHE A 25 -10.49 2.93 3.50
CA PHE A 25 -11.59 3.82 3.88
C PHE A 25 -11.97 3.59 5.35
N SER A 26 -11.77 4.60 6.20
CA SER A 26 -11.99 4.48 7.65
C SER A 26 -13.46 4.24 8.01
N ARG A 27 -14.38 4.78 7.20
CA ARG A 27 -15.83 4.73 7.44
C ARG A 27 -16.51 3.49 6.86
N SER A 28 -15.78 2.64 6.14
CA SER A 28 -16.29 1.37 5.64
C SER A 28 -16.30 0.33 6.76
N SER A 29 -17.43 -0.34 6.99
CA SER A 29 -17.53 -1.47 7.93
C SER A 29 -16.61 -2.62 7.57
N GLU A 30 -16.30 -2.78 6.29
CA GLU A 30 -15.41 -3.81 5.75
C GLU A 30 -13.95 -3.34 5.64
N LYS A 31 -13.65 -2.08 6.01
CA LYS A 31 -12.33 -1.45 5.86
C LYS A 31 -11.72 -1.66 4.48
N THR A 32 -12.52 -1.37 3.45
CA THR A 32 -12.16 -1.50 2.03
C THR A 32 -10.80 -0.88 1.74
N VAL A 33 -9.87 -1.69 1.21
CA VAL A 33 -8.48 -1.30 0.95
C VAL A 33 -8.40 -0.51 -0.35
N ALA A 34 -7.85 0.69 -0.25
CA ALA A 34 -7.61 1.64 -1.32
C ALA A 34 -6.23 1.46 -1.97
N TRP A 35 -5.23 1.00 -1.22
CA TRP A 35 -3.86 0.80 -1.70
C TRP A 35 -3.07 -0.09 -0.74
N THR A 36 -2.13 -0.88 -1.24
CA THR A 36 -1.28 -1.78 -0.44
C THR A 36 0.18 -1.69 -0.85
N ALA A 37 1.10 -1.55 0.11
CA ALA A 37 2.54 -1.71 -0.11
C ALA A 37 2.85 -3.20 -0.33
N ASN A 38 3.15 -3.58 -1.58
CA ASN A 38 3.48 -4.94 -2.01
C ASN A 38 2.54 -6.03 -1.45
N ARG A 39 1.37 -6.18 -2.08
CA ARG A 39 0.33 -7.15 -1.71
C ARG A 39 0.81 -8.61 -1.69
N ASP A 40 1.80 -8.95 -2.51
CA ASP A 40 2.27 -10.34 -2.69
C ASP A 40 3.32 -10.75 -1.65
N ALA A 41 3.78 -9.82 -0.81
CA ALA A 41 4.75 -10.09 0.24
C ALA A 41 4.30 -9.54 1.61
N PRO A 42 3.29 -10.16 2.25
CA PRO A 42 2.93 -9.84 3.63
C PRO A 42 4.11 -10.02 4.60
N VAL A 43 4.13 -9.22 5.65
CA VAL A 43 5.11 -9.23 6.72
C VAL A 43 4.53 -9.79 8.02
N ASN A 44 5.41 -10.13 8.95
CA ASN A 44 5.03 -10.62 10.26
C ASN A 44 4.28 -9.54 11.07
N GLY A 45 3.32 -9.92 11.89
CA GLY A 45 2.60 -8.98 12.75
C GLY A 45 3.45 -8.37 13.87
N LYS A 46 4.59 -9.00 14.20
CA LYS A 46 5.49 -8.56 15.25
C LYS A 46 6.90 -8.32 14.70
N GLY A 47 7.47 -7.15 15.02
CA GLY A 47 8.84 -6.80 14.65
C GLY A 47 8.97 -6.09 13.30
N SER A 48 7.96 -6.20 12.44
CA SER A 48 7.88 -5.47 11.17
C SER A 48 7.65 -3.97 11.37
N LYS A 49 8.16 -3.16 10.45
CA LYS A 49 8.14 -1.69 10.56
C LYS A 49 7.88 -1.05 9.21
N PHE A 50 7.14 0.05 9.22
CA PHE A 50 7.00 0.96 8.10
C PHE A 50 7.63 2.29 8.49
N ALA A 51 8.82 2.59 7.99
CA ALA A 51 9.63 3.69 8.50
C ALA A 51 10.64 4.22 7.47
N PHE A 52 11.06 5.48 7.67
CA PHE A 52 12.18 6.06 6.93
C PHE A 52 13.49 5.35 7.28
N ARG A 53 14.24 5.00 6.25
CA ARG A 53 15.59 4.44 6.34
C ARG A 53 16.62 5.57 6.30
N LYS A 54 17.86 5.24 6.69
CA LYS A 54 18.99 6.18 6.67
C LYS A 54 19.31 6.74 5.26
N ASP A 55 18.91 6.01 4.23
CA ASP A 55 19.07 6.39 2.82
C ASP A 55 17.99 7.36 2.30
N GLY A 56 17.01 7.73 3.14
CA GLY A 56 15.89 8.61 2.79
C GLY A 56 14.68 7.90 2.19
N SER A 57 14.74 6.59 1.96
CA SER A 57 13.58 5.83 1.48
C SER A 57 12.60 5.51 2.62
N LEU A 58 11.30 5.62 2.34
CA LEU A 58 10.26 5.05 3.20
C LEU A 58 10.07 3.58 2.80
N ALA A 59 10.16 2.67 3.76
CA ALA A 59 10.18 1.24 3.48
C ALA A 59 9.32 0.42 4.46
N LEU A 60 8.74 -0.66 3.93
CA LEU A 60 8.21 -1.76 4.71
C LEU A 60 9.30 -2.80 4.90
N VAL A 61 9.64 -3.04 6.16
CA VAL A 61 10.71 -3.96 6.58
C VAL A 61 10.10 -5.03 7.48
N ASP A 62 10.34 -6.30 7.14
CA ASP A 62 9.86 -7.44 7.91
C ASP A 62 10.71 -7.66 9.19
N TYR A 63 10.25 -8.53 10.09
CA TYR A 63 10.88 -8.78 11.40
C TYR A 63 12.35 -9.19 11.32
N ASN A 64 12.77 -9.80 10.21
CA ASN A 64 14.14 -10.25 9.95
C ASN A 64 15.04 -9.17 9.29
N GLY A 65 14.52 -7.96 9.09
CA GLY A 65 15.24 -6.86 8.43
C GLY A 65 15.16 -6.84 6.90
N LYS A 66 14.48 -7.81 6.28
CA LYS A 66 14.25 -7.83 4.83
C LYS A 66 13.34 -6.66 4.43
N VAL A 67 13.79 -5.87 3.45
CA VAL A 67 12.94 -4.87 2.81
C VAL A 67 12.00 -5.60 1.85
N VAL A 68 10.70 -5.50 2.08
CA VAL A 68 9.69 -6.09 1.20
C VAL A 68 9.11 -5.08 0.22
N TRP A 69 9.18 -3.78 0.55
CA TRP A 69 8.73 -2.68 -0.30
C TRP A 69 9.43 -1.38 0.09
N SER A 70 9.66 -0.48 -0.87
CA SER A 70 10.19 0.87 -0.63
C SER A 70 9.75 1.87 -1.70
N THR A 71 9.73 3.15 -1.34
CA THR A 71 9.45 4.27 -2.27
C THR A 71 10.56 4.55 -3.27
N ASN A 72 11.74 3.94 -3.10
CA ASN A 72 12.95 4.19 -3.89
C ASN A 72 13.35 5.68 -3.99
N THR A 73 12.98 6.48 -2.98
CA THR A 73 13.40 7.87 -2.83
C THR A 73 14.80 7.96 -2.20
N THR A 74 15.71 7.04 -2.57
CA THR A 74 17.07 7.01 -2.01
C THR A 74 17.85 8.26 -2.43
N ALA A 75 18.73 8.73 -1.55
CA ALA A 75 19.52 9.95 -1.75
C ALA A 75 18.68 11.23 -1.98
N THR A 76 17.39 11.19 -1.62
CA THR A 76 16.54 12.38 -1.58
C THR A 76 16.48 12.93 -0.14
N CYS A 77 16.19 14.22 0.00
CA CYS A 77 15.99 14.86 1.30
C CYS A 77 14.60 14.57 1.91
N ALA A 78 14.06 13.36 1.71
CA ALA A 78 12.77 12.96 2.27
C ALA A 78 12.75 13.15 3.78
N SER A 79 11.65 13.70 4.27
CA SER A 79 11.55 14.18 5.65
C SER A 79 10.34 13.64 6.38
N HIS A 80 9.21 13.53 5.71
CA HIS A 80 7.97 13.05 6.29
C HIS A 80 7.06 12.45 5.21
N ALA A 81 6.03 11.74 5.67
CA ALA A 81 4.97 11.23 4.84
C ALA A 81 3.62 11.74 5.36
N GLU A 82 2.71 12.07 4.45
CA GLU A 82 1.38 12.58 4.77
C GLU A 82 0.31 11.81 4.01
N LEU A 83 -0.73 11.37 4.71
CA LEU A 83 -1.94 10.81 4.10
C LEU A 83 -2.96 11.93 3.89
N GLN A 84 -3.20 12.28 2.63
CA GLN A 84 -4.13 13.34 2.26
C GLN A 84 -5.60 12.88 2.34
N ASN A 85 -6.52 13.84 2.36
CA ASN A 85 -7.96 13.60 2.33
C ASN A 85 -8.45 12.85 1.07
N SER A 86 -7.65 12.84 0.00
CA SER A 86 -7.90 12.05 -1.21
C SER A 86 -7.56 10.56 -1.04
N GLY A 87 -6.88 10.18 0.04
CA GLY A 87 -6.30 8.84 0.21
C GLY A 87 -4.91 8.69 -0.41
N ASN A 88 -4.35 9.76 -0.99
CA ASN A 88 -2.98 9.75 -1.50
C ASN A 88 -1.98 9.86 -0.35
N LEU A 89 -1.08 8.89 -0.24
CA LEU A 89 0.07 8.95 0.69
C LEU A 89 1.25 9.55 -0.08
N ILE A 90 1.75 10.69 0.38
CA ILE A 90 2.84 11.41 -0.25
C ILE A 90 4.06 11.41 0.66
N VAL A 91 5.24 11.11 0.10
CA VAL A 91 6.52 11.35 0.76
C VAL A 91 7.07 12.69 0.28
N MET A 92 7.49 13.55 1.21
CA MET A 92 7.92 14.91 0.90
C MET A 92 9.28 15.24 1.51
N ASP A 93 10.02 16.13 0.85
CA ASP A 93 11.19 16.78 1.44
C ASP A 93 10.81 17.87 2.45
N ARG A 94 11.82 18.50 3.07
CA ARG A 94 11.60 19.57 4.06
C ARG A 94 10.97 20.84 3.48
N ASN A 95 11.05 21.02 2.17
CA ASN A 95 10.48 22.16 1.46
C ASN A 95 9.04 21.89 0.98
N GLY A 96 8.50 20.70 1.27
CA GLY A 96 7.16 20.29 0.83
C GLY A 96 7.12 19.77 -0.61
N HIS A 97 8.27 19.50 -1.24
CA HIS A 97 8.30 18.90 -2.57
C HIS A 97 7.94 17.40 -2.47
N GLY A 98 6.88 16.99 -3.16
CA GLY A 98 6.47 15.59 -3.27
C GLY A 98 7.46 14.75 -4.07
N LEU A 99 8.06 13.77 -3.40
CA LEU A 99 9.08 12.86 -3.95
C LEU A 99 8.49 11.53 -4.44
N TRP A 100 7.39 11.09 -3.83
CA TRP A 100 6.68 9.86 -4.18
C TRP A 100 5.21 9.96 -3.77
N ARG A 101 4.32 9.29 -4.51
CA ARG A 101 2.87 9.26 -4.26
C ARG A 101 2.33 7.83 -4.45
N SER A 102 1.42 7.40 -3.58
CA SER A 102 0.79 6.07 -3.71
C SER A 102 -0.02 5.93 -4.99
N PHE A 103 -0.62 7.01 -5.47
CA PHE A 103 -1.43 7.01 -6.70
C PHE A 103 -0.60 6.75 -7.97
N ASP A 104 0.68 7.11 -7.94
CA ASP A 104 1.64 6.87 -9.04
C ASP A 104 2.23 5.46 -8.97
N SER A 105 1.84 4.65 -7.98
CA SER A 105 2.33 3.29 -7.74
C SER A 105 1.18 2.36 -7.35
N PRO A 106 0.17 2.17 -8.22
CA PRO A 106 -1.00 1.36 -7.90
C PRO A 106 -0.63 -0.11 -7.74
N THR A 107 -1.27 -0.77 -6.79
CA THR A 107 -1.05 -2.19 -6.52
C THR A 107 -2.28 -3.07 -6.68
N ASP A 108 -3.51 -2.54 -6.76
CA ASP A 108 -4.68 -3.23 -7.35
C ASP A 108 -6.04 -2.51 -7.24
N THR A 109 -6.18 -1.42 -6.46
CA THR A 109 -7.47 -0.71 -6.34
C THR A 109 -7.42 0.62 -7.07
N LEU A 110 -8.26 0.80 -8.09
CA LEU A 110 -8.52 2.12 -8.69
C LEU A 110 -9.39 2.93 -7.74
N LEU A 111 -8.94 4.11 -7.36
CA LEU A 111 -9.76 5.07 -6.63
C LEU A 111 -10.62 5.90 -7.58
N PRO A 112 -11.86 6.28 -7.19
CA PRO A 112 -12.54 7.39 -7.85
C PRO A 112 -11.62 8.61 -7.72
N LEU A 113 -11.22 9.20 -8.85
CA LEU A 113 -10.28 10.33 -9.00
C LEU A 113 -8.77 9.99 -9.12
N GLN A 114 -8.36 8.72 -9.25
CA GLN A 114 -6.98 8.43 -9.61
C GLN A 114 -6.72 8.85 -11.08
N PRO A 115 -5.73 9.74 -11.37
CA PRO A 115 -5.38 10.08 -12.74
C PRO A 115 -4.85 8.83 -13.44
N MET A 116 -5.58 8.33 -14.42
CA MET A 116 -5.14 7.22 -15.26
C MET A 116 -4.21 7.77 -16.33
N THR A 117 -2.90 7.66 -16.10
CA THR A 117 -1.90 7.96 -17.12
C THR A 117 -1.58 6.69 -17.91
N ARG A 118 -1.10 6.83 -19.15
CA ARG A 118 -0.79 5.70 -20.06
C ARG A 118 0.17 4.66 -19.45
N ASP A 119 0.96 5.05 -18.45
CA ASP A 119 1.96 4.20 -17.78
C ASP A 119 1.41 3.49 -16.52
N THR A 120 0.13 3.68 -16.21
CA THR A 120 -0.54 3.04 -15.06
C THR A 120 -0.72 1.55 -15.33
N LYS A 121 0.14 0.70 -14.75
CA LYS A 121 0.02 -0.77 -14.86
C LYS A 121 -0.80 -1.31 -13.69
N LEU A 122 -1.96 -1.90 -13.99
CA LEU A 122 -2.77 -2.65 -13.03
C LEU A 122 -2.40 -4.14 -13.11
N CYS A 123 -2.30 -4.81 -11.97
CA CYS A 123 -1.86 -6.21 -11.87
C CYS A 123 -2.86 -7.04 -11.07
N SER A 124 -4.00 -7.39 -11.68
CA SER A 124 -5.01 -8.23 -11.03
C SER A 124 -4.44 -9.54 -10.48
N CYS A 125 -4.72 -9.84 -9.22
CA CYS A 125 -4.63 -11.20 -8.69
C CYS A 125 -5.90 -12.00 -8.99
N LEU A 126 -5.77 -13.10 -9.71
CA LEU A 126 -6.81 -14.12 -9.72
C LEU A 126 -6.78 -14.87 -8.38
N GLU A 127 -7.81 -14.68 -7.55
CA GLU A 127 -8.25 -15.80 -6.70
C GLU A 127 -8.87 -16.84 -7.64
N GLY A 128 -8.31 -18.04 -7.64
CA GLY A 128 -8.71 -19.12 -8.54
C GLY A 128 -10.14 -19.58 -8.31
N PHE A 129 -11.10 -18.97 -9.02
CA PHE A 129 -12.39 -19.60 -9.26
C PHE A 129 -12.16 -20.76 -10.23
N LYS A 130 -12.13 -21.99 -9.71
CA LYS A 130 -12.43 -23.16 -10.53
C LYS A 130 -13.94 -23.17 -10.76
N MET A 131 -14.38 -22.86 -11.98
CA MET A 131 -15.65 -23.40 -12.44
C MET A 131 -15.43 -24.90 -12.60
N THR A 132 -16.13 -25.72 -11.82
CA THR A 132 -16.29 -27.13 -12.16
C THR A 132 -17.18 -27.21 -13.39
N GLU A 133 -16.71 -27.92 -14.41
CA GLU A 133 -17.52 -28.16 -15.59
C GLU A 133 -18.63 -29.17 -15.26
N PRO A 134 -19.80 -29.10 -15.90
CA PRO A 134 -20.89 -30.05 -15.66
C PRO A 134 -20.51 -31.53 -15.88
N SER A 135 -19.38 -31.81 -16.55
CA SER A 135 -18.83 -33.16 -16.75
C SER A 135 -18.19 -33.78 -15.50
N ASP A 136 -17.99 -33.02 -14.42
CA ASP A 136 -17.41 -33.54 -13.16
C ASP A 136 -18.43 -34.28 -12.28
N TRP A 137 -19.66 -34.47 -12.77
CA TRP A 137 -20.73 -35.21 -12.10
C TRP A 137 -20.93 -36.57 -12.80
N SER A 138 -20.12 -37.54 -12.43
CA SER A 138 -20.36 -38.96 -12.72
C SER A 138 -19.96 -39.83 -11.54
#